data_AF-A0A9R0YXP2-F1
#
_entry.id   AF-A0A9R0YXP2-F1
#
_cell.length_a   1.000
_cell.length_b   1.000
_cell.length_c   1.000
_cell.angle_alpha   90.00
_cell.angle_beta   90.00
_cell.angle_gamma   90.00
#
_symmetry.space_group_name_H-M   'P 1'
#
loop_
_entity.id
_entity.type
_entity.pdbx_description
1 polymer ?
#
loop_
_entity_poly.entity_id
_entity_poly.type
_entity_poly.pdbx_seq_one_letter_code
_entity_poly.pdbx_strand_id
1 'polypeptide(L)'
;MKVPDKFLHLKNRSFDECAAECSNNCSCTAYAYANLSSGGASDDPTRCLVWTGELIDTGKSTNSGENLYLRLAESPGMHCPIAL
;
A
#
# COMPACT_ATOMS: atom_id res chain seq x y z
N MET A 1 7.40 5.41 -9.65
CA MET A 1 8.34 5.27 -8.52
C MET A 1 8.81 3.83 -8.41
N LYS A 2 10.02 3.58 -7.90
CA LYS A 2 10.39 2.29 -7.30
C LYS A 2 9.71 2.22 -5.93
N VAL A 3 8.85 1.24 -5.74
CA VAL A 3 8.17 1.00 -4.46
C VAL A 3 9.16 0.43 -3.43
N PRO A 4 8.96 0.68 -2.13
CA PRO A 4 9.85 0.17 -1.09
C PRO A 4 9.85 -1.37 -1.01
N ASP A 5 10.94 -1.94 -0.50
CA ASP A 5 11.01 -3.38 -0.19
C ASP A 5 10.17 -3.74 1.04
N LYS A 6 10.01 -5.05 1.30
CA LYS A 6 9.29 -5.61 2.47
C LYS A 6 7.82 -5.16 2.57
N PHE A 7 7.05 -5.44 1.51
CA PHE A 7 5.60 -5.26 1.51
C PHE A 7 4.85 -6.54 1.88
N LEU A 8 3.63 -6.35 2.39
CA LEU A 8 2.60 -7.37 2.48
C LEU A 8 1.73 -7.28 1.22
N HIS A 9 1.62 -8.38 0.48
CA HIS A 9 0.70 -8.47 -0.68
C HIS A 9 -0.64 -9.03 -0.20
N LEU A 10 -1.67 -8.18 -0.25
CA LEU A 10 -3.06 -8.56 0.02
C LEU A 10 -3.74 -8.88 -1.31
N LYS A 11 -4.28 -10.09 -1.43
CA LYS A 11 -4.97 -10.57 -2.63
C LYS A 11 -6.46 -10.26 -2.56
N ASN A 12 -7.14 -10.21 -3.71
CA ASN A 12 -8.59 -10.01 -3.79
C ASN A 12 -9.06 -8.78 -2.99
N ARG A 13 -8.32 -7.69 -3.13
CA ARG A 13 -8.67 -6.38 -2.58
C ARG A 13 -8.84 -5.41 -3.73
N SER A 14 -9.88 -4.59 -3.63
CA SER A 14 -10.04 -3.36 -4.40
C SER A 14 -9.09 -2.28 -3.90
N PHE A 15 -9.03 -1.16 -4.64
CA PHE A 15 -8.27 0.02 -4.21
C PHE A 15 -8.72 0.52 -2.82
N ASP A 16 -10.05 0.65 -2.63
CA ASP A 16 -10.60 1.18 -1.38
C ASP A 16 -10.40 0.23 -0.20
N GLU A 17 -10.54 -1.08 -0.42
CA GLU A 17 -10.23 -2.06 0.62
C GLU A 17 -8.74 -2.05 0.96
N CYS A 18 -7.84 -1.88 -0.01
CA CYS A 18 -6.40 -1.75 0.23
C CYS A 18 -6.08 -0.54 1.12
N ALA A 19 -6.72 0.59 0.85
CA ALA A 19 -6.60 1.80 1.66
C ALA A 19 -7.17 1.60 3.08
N ALA A 20 -8.30 0.89 3.20
CA ALA A 20 -8.92 0.58 4.49
C ALA A 20 -8.05 -0.37 5.34
N GLU A 21 -7.44 -1.39 4.75
CA GLU A 21 -6.52 -2.32 5.43
C GLU A 21 -5.31 -1.57 6.02
N CYS A 22 -4.74 -0.63 5.27
CA CYS A 22 -3.67 0.23 5.79
C CYS A 22 -4.17 1.20 6.88
N SER A 23 -5.34 1.81 6.69
CA SER A 23 -5.89 2.79 7.65
C SER A 23 -6.23 2.15 8.99
N ASN A 24 -6.80 0.95 8.98
CA ASN A 24 -7.18 0.18 10.16
C ASN A 24 -5.97 -0.41 10.92
N ASN A 25 -4.79 -0.45 10.29
CA ASN A 25 -3.56 -0.91 10.93
C ASN A 25 -2.69 0.30 11.32
N CYS A 26 -2.61 0.63 12.62
CA CYS A 26 -1.82 1.77 13.13
C CYS A 26 -0.34 1.69 12.78
N SER A 27 0.17 0.48 12.51
CA SER A 27 1.56 0.28 12.12
C SER A 27 1.79 0.46 10.62
N CYS A 28 0.73 0.58 9.82
CA CYS A 28 0.85 0.84 8.39
C CYS A 28 1.43 2.23 8.15
N THR A 29 2.38 2.33 7.22
CA THR A 29 3.03 3.59 6.83
C THR A 29 2.80 3.94 5.36
N ALA A 30 2.47 2.96 4.52
CA ALA A 30 2.09 3.21 3.13
C ALA A 30 1.28 2.05 2.53
N TYR A 31 0.57 2.35 1.45
CA TYR A 31 0.01 1.35 0.55
C TYR A 31 0.22 1.73 -0.92
N ALA A 32 0.11 0.75 -1.80
CA ALA A 32 0.12 0.91 -3.24
C ALA A 32 -0.87 -0.06 -3.85
N TYR A 33 -1.46 0.34 -4.96
CA TYR A 33 -2.42 -0.49 -5.69
C TYR A 33 -2.08 -0.45 -7.17
N ALA A 34 -1.87 -1.63 -7.75
CA ALA A 34 -1.69 -1.77 -9.18
C ALA A 34 -2.62 -2.84 -9.75
N ASN A 35 -3.18 -2.54 -10.93
CA ASN A 35 -3.93 -3.49 -11.72
C ASN A 35 -2.95 -4.17 -12.68
N LEU A 36 -2.70 -5.47 -12.50
CA LEU A 36 -1.88 -6.27 -13.41
C LEU A 36 -2.70 -6.59 -14.66
N SER A 37 -2.93 -5.61 -15.52
CA SER A 37 -3.61 -5.81 -16.80
C SER A 37 -2.69 -6.35 -17.90
N SER A 38 -1.40 -6.56 -17.65
CA SER A 38 -0.46 -7.08 -18.64
C SER A 38 0.48 -8.17 -18.12
N GLY A 39 0.21 -9.42 -18.49
CA GLY A 39 1.30 -10.34 -18.84
C GLY A 39 1.48 -11.66 -18.08
N GLY A 40 0.51 -12.16 -17.31
CA GLY A 40 0.61 -13.52 -16.78
C GLY A 40 -0.60 -13.97 -16.00
N ALA A 41 -1.05 -15.20 -16.23
CA ALA A 41 -2.09 -15.88 -15.47
C ALA A 41 -1.60 -16.12 -14.03
N SER A 42 -1.66 -15.10 -13.19
CA SER A 42 -1.70 -15.25 -11.74
C SER A 42 -3.16 -15.07 -11.33
N ASP A 43 -3.66 -15.96 -10.48
CA ASP A 43 -5.04 -16.02 -9.97
C ASP A 43 -5.55 -14.73 -9.28
N ASP A 44 -4.74 -13.67 -9.23
CA ASP A 44 -5.01 -12.41 -8.57
C ASP A 44 -4.51 -11.25 -9.45
N PRO A 45 -5.39 -10.57 -10.20
CA PRO A 45 -5.03 -9.48 -11.10
C PRO A 45 -4.72 -8.16 -10.36
N THR A 46 -4.82 -8.11 -9.04
CA THR A 46 -4.59 -6.90 -8.25
C THR A 46 -3.35 -7.03 -7.36
N ARG A 47 -2.57 -5.96 -7.24
CA ARG A 47 -1.45 -5.86 -6.30
C ARG A 47 -1.78 -4.81 -5.26
N CYS A 48 -2.57 -5.18 -4.25
CA CYS A 48 -2.63 -4.39 -3.02
C CYS A 48 -1.36 -4.68 -2.21
N LEU A 49 -0.50 -3.68 -2.10
CA LEU A 49 0.75 -3.76 -1.37
C LEU A 49 0.65 -2.83 -0.16
N VAL A 50 0.97 -3.35 1.02
CA VAL A 50 0.91 -2.61 2.28
C VAL A 50 2.26 -2.68 2.98
N TRP A 51 2.74 -1.55 3.49
CA TRP A 51 3.98 -1.45 4.25
C TRP A 51 3.69 -1.10 5.70
N THR A 52 4.40 -1.74 6.62
CA THR A 52 4.42 -1.40 8.04
C THR A 52 5.84 -0.98 8.46
N GLY A 53 5.94 0.07 9.26
CA GLY A 53 7.23 0.62 9.68
C GLY A 53 7.98 1.39 8.59
N GLU A 54 9.32 1.31 8.58
CA GLU A 54 10.15 2.16 7.73
C GLU A 54 10.08 1.80 6.23
N LEU A 55 10.00 2.82 5.39
CA LEU A 55 10.01 2.68 3.93
C LEU A 55 11.45 2.73 3.41
N ILE A 56 12.04 1.56 3.15
CA ILE A 56 13.44 1.43 2.72
C ILE A 56 13.50 1.20 1.21
N ASP A 57 14.56 1.72 0.57
CA ASP A 57 14.87 1.50 -0.84
C ASP A 57 13.82 2.08 -1.83
N THR A 58 13.26 3.24 -1.46
CA THR A 58 12.38 4.03 -2.34
C THR A 58 13.19 4.84 -3.35
N GLY A 59 12.71 4.92 -4.58
CA GLY A 59 13.42 5.64 -5.65
C GLY A 59 12.50 6.30 -6.66
N LYS A 60 12.90 7.47 -7.17
CA LYS A 60 12.19 8.13 -8.26
C LYS A 60 12.63 7.51 -9.59
N SER A 61 11.71 6.83 -10.26
CA SER A 61 11.91 6.31 -11.61
C SER A 61 11.15 7.19 -12.60
N THR A 62 11.79 7.57 -13.71
CA THR A 62 11.25 8.48 -14.73
C THR A 62 10.31 7.79 -15.72
N ASN A 63 10.33 6.45 -15.79
CA ASN A 63 9.85 5.75 -16.99
C ASN A 63 8.67 4.81 -16.78
N SER A 64 8.36 4.41 -15.54
CA SER A 64 7.22 3.56 -15.19
C SER A 64 7.28 3.30 -13.70
N GLY A 65 6.33 3.78 -12.91
CA GLY A 65 6.18 3.16 -11.62
C GLY A 65 4.91 3.54 -10.92
N GLU A 66 4.55 2.65 -10.02
CA GLU A 66 3.27 2.63 -9.31
C GLU A 66 3.17 3.85 -8.37
N ASN A 67 1.94 4.27 -8.09
CA ASN A 67 1.65 5.29 -7.08
C ASN A 67 1.86 4.67 -5.69
N LEU A 68 2.62 5.35 -4.84
CA LEU A 68 2.79 5.01 -3.43
C LEU A 68 2.01 6.04 -2.60
N TYR A 69 1.08 5.57 -1.78
CA TYR A 69 0.25 6.39 -0.91
C TYR A 69 0.78 6.30 0.52
N LEU A 70 1.27 7.42 1.05
CA LEU A 70 1.85 7.49 2.39
C LEU A 70 0.78 7.75 3.44
N ARG A 71 0.79 7.00 4.55
CA ARG A 71 0.03 7.35 5.75
C ARG A 71 0.79 8.46 6.46
N LEU A 72 0.27 9.68 6.38
CA LEU A 72 0.81 10.81 7.13
C LEU A 72 0.21 10.82 8.53
N ALA A 73 0.96 11.40 9.49
CA ALA A 73 0.46 11.60 10.84
C ALA A 73 -0.83 12.41 10.81
N GLU A 74 -1.81 11.98 11.60
CA GLU A 74 -3.15 12.54 11.60
C GLU A 74 -3.15 13.96 12.22
N SER A 75 -3.81 14.90 11.54
CA SER A 75 -4.35 16.10 12.19
C SER A 75 -5.36 15.66 13.28
N PRO A 76 -5.52 16.41 14.39
CA PRO A 76 -6.34 15.98 15.52
C PRO A 76 -7.77 15.66 15.06
N GLY A 77 -8.14 14.37 15.04
CA GLY A 77 -9.49 13.91 14.65
C GLY A 77 -9.56 12.62 13.85
N MET A 78 -8.47 12.17 13.24
CA MET A 78 -8.38 10.79 12.77
C MET A 78 -7.57 10.05 13.85
N HIS A 79 -8.20 9.10 14.53
CA HIS A 79 -7.57 8.27 15.55
C HIS A 79 -7.48 6.86 14.99
N CYS A 80 -6.29 6.28 15.02
CA CYS A 80 -6.20 4.84 14.86
C CYS A 80 -7.10 4.17 15.91
N PRO A 81 -8.02 3.27 15.53
CA PRO A 81 -8.89 2.62 16.49
C PRO A 81 -8.00 1.91 17.52
N ILE A 82 -8.03 2.42 18.76
CA ILE A 82 -7.49 1.70 19.90
C ILE A 82 -8.36 0.45 19.99
N ALA A 83 -7.81 -0.70 19.64
CA ALA A 83 -8.44 -1.97 19.95
C ALA A 83 -8.49 -2.08 21.48
N LEU A 84 -9.66 -1.79 22.07
CA LEU A 84 -9.98 -2.07 23.47
C LEU A 84 -10.38 -3.54 23.63
#